data_AF-A0A4Q5NII0-F1
#
_entry.id   AF-A0A4Q5NII0-F1
#
_cell.length_a   1.000
_cell.length_b   1.000
_cell.length_c   1.000
_cell.angle_alpha   90.00
_cell.angle_beta   90.00
_cell.angle_gamma   90.00
#
_symmetry.space_group_name_H-M   'P 1'
#
loop_
_entity.id
_entity.type
_entity.pdbx_description
1 polymer ?
#
loop_
_entity_poly.entity_id
_entity_poly.type
_entity_poly.pdbx_seq_one_letter_code
_entity_poly.pdbx_strand_id
1 'polypeptide(L)'
;MTAPFGIEMHSPVEQLEIISDLGQGRYSVTPPKVHPSFVTYIVQATPGIGVFWVKAISPPMENDSYGAQARQLKDQIHGQLSKRYGSGVAQDGLMPGSIWDEPRDWTRALNANERHCFVMWEANKSDTLPTDLESLFLGVSGLSPDDTSLCIEYASVRMKDAEAELQDMLSDLL
;
A
#
# COMPACT_ATOMS: atom_id res chain seq x y z
N MET A 1 14.84 12.91 2.16
CA MET A 1 14.24 11.57 2.06
C MET A 1 12.74 11.66 2.22
N THR A 2 12.01 10.75 1.60
CA THR A 2 10.56 10.62 1.65
C THR A 2 10.16 10.10 3.02
N ALA A 3 9.14 10.72 3.62
CA ALA A 3 8.65 10.37 4.94
C ALA A 3 7.12 10.18 4.95
N PRO A 4 6.59 9.08 4.37
CA PRO A 4 5.16 8.77 4.39
C PRO A 4 4.64 8.71 5.82
N PHE A 5 3.59 9.46 6.15
CA PHE A 5 3.05 9.52 7.52
C PHE A 5 4.09 9.93 8.59
N GLY A 6 5.15 10.63 8.19
CA GLY A 6 6.27 10.97 9.06
C GLY A 6 7.25 9.81 9.35
N ILE A 7 7.06 8.64 8.74
CA ILE A 7 7.99 7.51 8.81
C ILE A 7 9.08 7.74 7.76
N GLU A 8 10.31 8.03 8.19
CA GLU A 8 11.42 8.26 7.27
C GLU A 8 11.89 6.94 6.64
N MET A 9 11.96 6.89 5.32
CA MET A 9 12.60 5.76 4.63
C MET A 9 14.07 5.64 5.07
N HIS A 10 14.55 4.41 5.19
CA HIS A 10 15.87 3.98 5.66
C HIS A 10 16.20 4.35 7.11
N SER A 11 15.21 4.78 7.90
CA SER A 11 15.39 4.96 9.34
C SER A 11 15.29 3.61 10.08
N PRO A 12 16.01 3.41 11.19
CA PRO A 12 15.84 2.26 12.06
C PRO A 12 14.40 2.15 12.58
N VAL A 13 13.84 0.94 12.59
CA VAL A 13 12.45 0.72 13.02
C VAL A 13 12.24 1.02 14.51
N GLU A 14 13.31 0.96 15.29
CA GLU A 14 13.34 1.27 16.72
C GLU A 14 13.04 2.74 17.03
N GLN A 15 13.08 3.62 16.01
CA GLN A 15 12.65 5.01 16.14
C GLN A 15 11.13 5.18 16.09
N LEU A 16 10.39 4.13 15.73
CA LEU A 16 8.94 4.11 15.67
C LEU A 16 8.35 3.48 16.94
N GLU A 17 7.12 3.85 17.25
CA GLU A 17 6.34 3.17 18.29
C GLU A 17 5.80 1.86 17.71
N ILE A 18 6.47 0.75 18.03
CA ILE A 18 6.10 -0.59 17.58
C ILE A 18 4.93 -1.10 18.43
N ILE A 19 3.81 -1.42 17.75
CA ILE A 19 2.62 -2.02 18.36
C ILE A 19 2.77 -3.55 18.42
N SER A 20 3.25 -4.17 17.35
CA SER A 20 3.45 -5.62 17.26
C SER A 20 4.45 -6.00 16.18
N ASP A 21 5.26 -7.02 16.46
CA ASP A 21 6.08 -7.72 15.46
C ASP A 21 5.20 -8.72 14.68
N LEU A 22 5.18 -8.60 13.36
CA LEU A 22 4.42 -9.45 12.44
C LEU A 22 5.29 -10.53 11.78
N GLY A 23 6.59 -10.59 12.12
CA GLY A 23 7.58 -11.48 11.57
C GLY A 23 8.13 -11.02 10.21
N GLN A 24 9.25 -11.62 9.79
CA GLN A 24 9.90 -11.34 8.50
C GLN A 24 10.20 -9.84 8.29
N GLY A 25 10.65 -9.18 9.36
CA GLY A 25 10.98 -7.75 9.36
C GLY A 25 9.77 -6.82 9.24
N ARG A 26 8.54 -7.32 9.41
CA ARG A 26 7.30 -6.51 9.35
C ARG A 26 6.83 -6.14 10.75
N TYR A 27 6.43 -4.88 10.91
CA TYR A 27 5.99 -4.34 12.19
C TYR A 27 4.72 -3.52 11.99
N SER A 28 3.74 -3.71 12.89
CA SER A 28 2.64 -2.76 13.06
C SER A 28 3.14 -1.62 13.94
N VAL A 29 2.90 -0.37 13.55
CA VAL A 29 3.46 0.82 14.22
C VAL A 29 2.43 1.94 14.36
N THR A 30 2.66 2.83 15.31
CA THR A 30 2.03 4.16 15.32
C THR A 30 2.92 5.13 14.54
N PRO A 31 2.43 5.74 13.44
CA PRO A 31 3.24 6.69 12.68
C PRO A 31 3.33 8.05 13.39
N PRO A 32 4.41 8.83 13.20
CA PRO A 32 4.52 10.18 13.76
C PRO A 32 3.43 11.15 13.27
N LYS A 33 2.89 10.95 12.07
CA LYS A 33 1.81 11.77 11.48
C LYS A 33 0.69 10.87 10.94
N VAL A 34 -0.29 10.60 11.79
CA VAL A 34 -1.50 9.86 11.43
C VAL A 34 -2.31 10.64 10.38
N HIS A 35 -2.88 9.91 9.43
CA HIS A 35 -3.78 10.45 8.41
C HIS A 35 -5.20 9.93 8.68
N PRO A 36 -6.24 10.79 8.66
CA PRO A 36 -7.59 10.43 9.13
C PRO A 36 -8.27 9.30 8.36
N SER A 37 -7.81 9.00 7.14
CA SER A 37 -8.35 7.91 6.31
C SER A 37 -7.76 6.53 6.59
N PHE A 38 -6.72 6.42 7.43
CA PHE A 38 -6.01 5.16 7.66
C PHE A 38 -5.93 4.85 9.16
N VAL A 39 -6.07 3.57 9.50
CA VAL A 39 -6.08 3.08 10.90
C VAL A 39 -5.03 2.03 11.18
N THR A 40 -4.49 1.38 10.15
CA THR A 40 -3.43 0.40 10.28
C THR A 40 -2.21 0.87 9.51
N TYR A 41 -1.05 0.83 10.14
CA TYR A 41 0.23 1.17 9.55
C TYR A 41 1.20 0.02 9.75
N ILE A 42 1.74 -0.49 8.65
CA ILE A 42 2.71 -1.58 8.64
C ILE A 42 3.97 -1.05 7.97
N VAL A 43 5.11 -1.32 8.58
CA VAL A 43 6.41 -1.09 7.96
C VAL A 43 7.13 -2.41 7.77
N GLN A 44 8.01 -2.47 6.77
CA GLN A 44 9.02 -3.51 6.67
C GLN A 44 10.40 -2.88 6.74
N ALA A 45 11.27 -3.47 7.55
CA ALA A 45 12.61 -2.97 7.83
C ALA A 45 13.62 -4.11 7.99
N THR A 46 14.88 -3.79 7.70
CA THR A 46 16.03 -4.66 8.02
C THR A 46 17.02 -3.91 8.92
N PRO A 47 17.88 -4.61 9.68
CA PRO A 47 18.93 -3.96 10.47
C PRO A 47 19.90 -3.11 9.64
N GLY A 48 20.26 -3.56 8.43
CA GLY A 48 21.24 -2.90 7.56
C GLY A 48 20.70 -1.72 6.76
N ILE A 49 19.41 -1.70 6.43
CA ILE A 49 18.80 -0.67 5.59
C ILE A 49 17.84 0.23 6.38
N GLY A 50 17.21 -0.28 7.44
CA GLY A 50 16.08 0.36 8.09
C GLY A 50 14.79 0.16 7.30
N VAL A 51 13.81 1.05 7.50
CA VAL A 51 12.49 0.99 6.85
C VAL A 51 12.64 1.11 5.33
N PHE A 52 12.17 0.10 4.59
CA PHE A 52 12.20 0.10 3.12
C PHE A 52 10.82 -0.01 2.49
N TRP A 53 9.79 -0.33 3.28
CA TRP A 53 8.42 -0.38 2.80
C TRP A 53 7.46 0.13 3.87
N VAL A 54 6.46 0.91 3.46
CA VAL A 54 5.42 1.45 4.34
C VAL A 54 4.06 1.20 3.70
N LYS A 55 3.13 0.62 4.45
CA LYS A 55 1.74 0.42 4.07
C LYS A 55 0.81 1.05 5.08
N ALA A 56 -0.21 1.75 4.59
CA ALA A 56 -1.33 2.19 5.41
C ALA A 56 -2.65 1.64 4.85
N ILE A 57 -3.56 1.24 5.73
CA ILE A 57 -4.83 0.59 5.38
C ILE A 57 -5.98 1.35 6.05
N SER A 58 -7.03 1.63 5.27
CA SER A 58 -8.26 2.26 5.77
C SER A 58 -9.04 1.30 6.67
N PRO A 59 -9.99 1.81 7.46
CA PRO A 59 -11.06 0.96 7.99
C PRO A 59 -11.76 0.21 6.85
N PRO A 60 -12.34 -0.97 7.12
CA PRO A 60 -13.29 -1.61 6.21
C PRO A 60 -14.45 -0.67 5.89
N MET A 61 -14.82 -0.61 4.62
CA MET A 61 -16.05 0.03 4.15
C MET A 61 -17.09 -1.08 3.96
N GLU A 62 -17.99 -1.19 4.94
CA GLU A 62 -19.00 -2.23 4.98
C GLU A 62 -20.14 -1.96 3.99
N ASN A 63 -20.73 -3.03 3.45
CA ASN A 63 -21.87 -2.97 2.53
C ASN A 63 -21.62 -2.13 1.27
N ASP A 64 -20.38 -2.14 0.78
CA ASP A 64 -19.92 -1.44 -0.41
C ASP A 64 -19.88 -2.36 -1.64
N SER A 65 -20.91 -3.19 -1.87
CA SER A 65 -20.96 -4.15 -2.99
C SER A 65 -20.73 -3.51 -4.37
N TYR A 66 -21.22 -2.28 -4.54
CA TYR A 66 -21.04 -1.46 -5.74
C TYR A 66 -19.70 -0.71 -5.79
N GLY A 67 -18.88 -0.73 -4.73
CA GLY A 67 -17.59 -0.03 -4.66
C GLY A 67 -17.67 1.50 -4.59
N ALA A 68 -18.82 2.07 -4.24
CA ALA A 68 -19.03 3.51 -4.28
C ALA A 68 -18.19 4.23 -3.23
N GLN A 69 -18.16 3.71 -2.00
CA GLN A 69 -17.38 4.28 -0.91
C GLN A 69 -15.88 4.17 -1.21
N ALA A 70 -15.44 3.00 -1.68
CA ALA A 70 -14.04 2.77 -1.99
C ALA A 70 -13.51 3.66 -3.10
N ARG A 71 -14.26 3.80 -4.20
CA ARG A 71 -13.88 4.68 -5.31
C ARG A 71 -13.83 6.14 -4.88
N GLN A 72 -14.81 6.60 -4.11
CA GLN A 72 -14.80 7.97 -3.59
C GLN A 72 -13.56 8.25 -2.72
N LEU A 73 -13.22 7.33 -1.80
CA LEU A 73 -12.04 7.49 -0.95
C LEU A 73 -10.75 7.41 -1.77
N LYS A 74 -10.66 6.49 -2.73
CA LYS A 74 -9.53 6.36 -3.67
C LYS A 74 -9.32 7.68 -4.42
N ASP A 75 -10.38 8.25 -5.01
CA ASP A 75 -10.28 9.48 -5.80
C ASP A 75 -9.85 10.67 -4.94
N GLN A 76 -10.34 10.74 -3.69
CA GLN A 76 -9.92 11.75 -2.72
C GLN A 76 -8.41 11.65 -2.42
N ILE A 77 -7.93 10.44 -2.08
CA ILE A 77 -6.51 10.22 -1.76
C ILE A 77 -5.64 10.41 -3.00
N HIS A 78 -6.08 9.94 -4.17
CA HIS A 78 -5.41 10.14 -5.45
C HIS A 78 -5.25 11.63 -5.77
N GLY A 79 -6.27 12.45 -5.56
CA GLY A 79 -6.20 13.89 -5.74
C GLY A 79 -5.20 14.59 -4.81
N GLN A 80 -4.97 14.04 -3.60
CA GLN A 80 -3.94 14.54 -2.68
C GLN A 80 -2.54 14.12 -3.12
N LEU A 81 -2.35 12.84 -3.46
CA LEU A 81 -1.07 12.32 -3.94
C LEU A 81 -0.65 12.97 -5.25
N SER A 82 -1.60 13.25 -6.15
CA SER A 82 -1.32 13.81 -7.46
C SER A 82 -0.71 15.21 -7.40
N LYS A 83 -0.98 15.97 -6.34
CA LYS A 83 -0.34 17.28 -6.10
C LYS A 83 1.16 17.16 -5.82
N ARG A 84 1.61 16.01 -5.31
CA ARG A 84 3.00 15.77 -4.93
C ARG A 84 3.75 14.88 -5.92
N TYR A 85 3.10 13.86 -6.45
CA TYR A 85 3.70 12.79 -7.24
C TYR A 85 3.15 12.72 -8.68
N GLY A 86 2.41 13.73 -9.13
CA GLY A 86 1.78 13.72 -10.47
C GLY A 86 0.65 12.68 -10.60
N SER A 87 0.09 12.51 -11.79
CA SER A 87 -1.16 11.74 -11.97
C SER A 87 -1.05 10.25 -11.67
N GLY A 88 0.14 9.65 -11.81
CA GLY A 88 0.31 8.20 -11.79
C GLY A 88 -0.41 7.52 -12.96
N VAL A 89 -0.33 6.19 -12.98
CA VAL A 89 -1.00 5.31 -13.95
C VAL A 89 -2.18 4.64 -13.26
N ALA A 90 -3.40 5.02 -13.65
CA ALA A 90 -4.62 4.44 -13.11
C ALA A 90 -5.00 3.17 -13.87
N GLN A 91 -5.44 2.15 -13.12
CA GLN A 91 -6.02 0.93 -13.67
C GLN A 91 -7.32 0.64 -12.95
N ASP A 92 -8.41 0.55 -13.72
CA ASP A 92 -9.68 -0.02 -13.29
C ASP A 92 -10.16 -0.95 -14.41
N GLY A 93 -10.18 -2.24 -14.15
CA GLY A 93 -10.45 -3.22 -15.19
C GLY A 93 -10.92 -4.55 -14.62
N LEU A 94 -11.93 -5.11 -15.29
CA LEU A 94 -12.40 -6.47 -15.10
C LEU A 94 -11.61 -7.41 -16.02
N MET A 95 -11.20 -8.55 -15.49
CA MET A 95 -10.50 -9.59 -16.24
C MET A 95 -11.43 -10.17 -17.31
N PRO A 96 -10.92 -10.45 -18.53
CA PRO A 96 -11.72 -11.07 -19.58
C PRO A 96 -12.32 -12.40 -19.14
N GLY A 97 -13.62 -12.57 -19.38
CA GLY A 97 -14.34 -13.80 -19.05
C GLY A 97 -14.84 -13.91 -17.60
N SER A 98 -14.66 -12.87 -16.78
CA SER A 98 -15.28 -12.81 -15.46
C SER A 98 -16.81 -12.85 -15.57
N ILE A 99 -17.44 -13.58 -14.66
CA ILE A 99 -18.91 -13.62 -14.52
C ILE A 99 -19.44 -12.56 -13.56
N TRP A 100 -18.55 -11.80 -12.91
CA TRP A 100 -18.87 -10.74 -11.94
C TRP A 100 -18.89 -9.37 -12.65
N ASP A 101 -19.65 -9.28 -13.74
CA ASP A 101 -19.68 -8.14 -14.65
C ASP A 101 -20.81 -7.14 -14.38
N GLU A 102 -21.76 -7.50 -13.51
CA GLU A 102 -22.84 -6.62 -13.08
C GLU A 102 -22.32 -5.52 -12.13
N PRO A 103 -22.91 -4.30 -12.14
CA PRO A 103 -22.47 -3.20 -11.27
C PRO A 103 -22.44 -3.54 -9.77
N ARG A 104 -23.37 -4.40 -9.33
CA ARG A 104 -23.49 -4.87 -7.94
C ARG A 104 -22.40 -5.86 -7.53
N ASP A 105 -21.72 -6.46 -8.50
CA ASP A 105 -20.68 -7.46 -8.27
C ASP A 105 -19.30 -6.81 -8.23
N TRP A 106 -19.22 -5.47 -8.18
CA TRP A 106 -17.95 -4.76 -8.28
C TRP A 106 -16.95 -5.18 -7.21
N THR A 107 -17.38 -5.24 -5.95
CA THR A 107 -16.54 -5.66 -4.82
C THR A 107 -16.29 -7.16 -4.83
N ARG A 108 -17.28 -7.96 -5.27
CA ARG A 108 -17.08 -9.39 -5.46
C ARG A 108 -16.00 -9.69 -6.49
N ALA A 109 -15.96 -8.97 -7.60
CA ALA A 109 -14.91 -9.10 -8.61
C ALA A 109 -13.52 -8.75 -8.03
N LEU A 110 -13.42 -7.72 -7.18
CA LEU A 110 -12.17 -7.42 -6.47
C LEU A 110 -11.78 -8.56 -5.52
N ASN A 111 -12.72 -9.05 -4.71
CA ASN A 111 -12.48 -10.12 -3.75
C ASN A 111 -12.07 -11.43 -4.43
N ALA A 112 -12.59 -11.70 -5.62
CA ALA A 112 -12.22 -12.85 -6.46
C ALA A 112 -10.90 -12.65 -7.23
N ASN A 113 -10.22 -11.50 -7.10
CA ASN A 113 -9.06 -11.12 -7.92
C ASN A 113 -9.35 -11.10 -9.43
N GLU A 114 -10.60 -10.85 -9.82
CA GLU A 114 -11.05 -10.72 -11.21
C GLU A 114 -11.27 -9.27 -11.63
N ARG A 115 -11.17 -8.32 -10.70
CA ARG A 115 -11.09 -6.88 -10.98
C ARG A 115 -9.86 -6.30 -10.29
N HIS A 116 -9.27 -5.29 -10.91
CA HIS A 116 -8.27 -4.44 -10.28
C HIS A 116 -8.77 -2.99 -10.26
N CYS A 117 -8.57 -2.27 -9.15
CA CYS A 117 -8.82 -0.83 -9.06
C CYS A 117 -7.70 -0.16 -8.26
N PHE A 118 -6.75 0.46 -8.96
CA PHE A 118 -5.59 1.11 -8.33
C PHE A 118 -5.05 2.29 -9.15
N VAL A 119 -4.08 3.00 -8.57
CA VAL A 119 -3.19 3.96 -9.22
C VAL A 119 -1.77 3.63 -8.77
N MET A 120 -0.83 3.63 -9.71
CA MET A 120 0.56 3.31 -9.43
C MET A 120 1.50 4.37 -10.00
N TRP A 121 2.53 4.71 -9.24
CA TRP A 121 3.66 5.52 -9.66
C TRP A 121 4.90 4.65 -9.58
N GLU A 122 5.67 4.56 -10.67
CA GLU A 122 6.90 3.78 -10.73
C GLU A 122 8.04 4.72 -11.16
N ALA A 123 9.22 4.56 -10.58
CA ALA A 123 10.39 5.39 -10.87
C ALA A 123 10.76 5.41 -12.37
N ASN A 124 10.50 4.32 -13.09
CA ASN A 124 10.76 4.22 -14.54
C ASN A 124 9.71 4.92 -15.43
N LYS A 125 8.59 5.38 -14.86
CA LYS A 125 7.45 5.98 -15.58
C LYS A 125 7.04 7.35 -15.05
N SER A 126 7.60 7.80 -13.92
CA SER A 126 7.26 9.06 -13.28
C SER A 126 8.50 9.87 -12.92
N ASP A 127 8.67 11.02 -13.58
CA ASP A 127 9.76 11.97 -13.28
C ASP A 127 9.55 12.73 -11.96
N THR A 128 8.39 12.55 -11.31
CA THR A 128 8.01 13.28 -10.09
C THR A 128 8.11 12.43 -8.83
N LEU A 129 8.40 11.13 -8.96
CA LEU A 129 8.63 10.26 -7.82
C LEU A 129 10.01 10.59 -7.21
N PRO A 130 10.10 10.77 -5.87
CA PRO A 130 11.38 10.97 -5.20
C PRO A 130 12.38 9.84 -5.48
N THR A 131 13.67 10.17 -5.54
CA THR A 131 14.74 9.25 -5.92
C THR A 131 14.97 8.10 -4.93
N ASP A 132 14.39 8.16 -3.74
CA ASP A 132 14.46 7.12 -2.72
C ASP A 132 13.25 6.16 -2.75
N LEU A 133 12.26 6.42 -3.60
CA LEU A 133 11.13 5.54 -3.84
C LEU A 133 11.24 4.84 -5.20
N GLU A 134 11.04 3.52 -5.19
CA GLU A 134 10.86 2.72 -6.41
C GLU A 134 9.43 2.85 -6.90
N SER A 135 8.47 2.78 -5.98
CA SER A 135 7.06 2.85 -6.30
C SER A 135 6.19 3.41 -5.19
N LEU A 136 5.05 3.94 -5.61
CA LEU A 136 3.91 4.28 -4.77
C LEU A 136 2.69 3.60 -5.37
N PHE A 137 1.92 2.91 -4.55
CA PHE A 137 0.70 2.21 -4.95
C PHE A 137 -0.48 2.70 -4.10
N LEU A 138 -1.60 2.99 -4.74
CA LEU A 138 -2.88 3.28 -4.11
C LEU A 138 -3.93 2.34 -4.69
N GLY A 139 -4.46 1.41 -3.89
CA GLY A 139 -5.34 0.37 -4.40
C GLY A 139 -6.52 0.07 -3.49
N VAL A 140 -7.61 -0.39 -4.10
CA VAL A 140 -8.78 -0.92 -3.40
C VAL A 140 -8.68 -2.44 -3.35
N SER A 141 -8.96 -3.03 -2.20
CA SER A 141 -9.05 -4.47 -2.00
C SER A 141 -10.46 -4.86 -1.55
N GLY A 142 -10.97 -5.99 -2.08
CA GLY A 142 -12.21 -6.61 -1.59
C GLY A 142 -11.90 -7.54 -0.42
N LEU A 143 -12.35 -7.18 0.78
CA LEU A 143 -12.17 -7.98 2.00
C LEU A 143 -13.17 -9.13 2.07
N SER A 144 -14.38 -8.89 1.58
CA SER A 144 -15.46 -9.86 1.41
C SER A 144 -16.19 -9.53 0.10
N PRO A 145 -17.24 -10.27 -0.29
CA PRO A 145 -18.05 -9.93 -1.46
C PRO A 145 -18.69 -8.53 -1.42
N ASP A 146 -18.89 -7.98 -0.22
CA ASP A 146 -19.59 -6.70 -0.02
C ASP A 146 -18.72 -5.67 0.72
N ASP A 147 -17.57 -6.05 1.26
CA ASP A 147 -16.72 -5.13 2.03
C ASP A 147 -15.41 -4.81 1.29
N THR A 148 -15.04 -3.54 1.31
CA THR A 148 -13.82 -3.04 0.67
C THR A 148 -12.88 -2.41 1.68
N SER A 149 -11.62 -2.22 1.30
CA SER A 149 -10.68 -1.33 1.98
C SER A 149 -9.77 -0.66 0.96
N LEU A 150 -9.20 0.48 1.34
CA LEU A 150 -8.19 1.18 0.58
C LEU A 150 -6.84 0.98 1.24
N CYS A 151 -5.81 0.67 0.47
CA CYS A 151 -4.43 0.69 0.92
C CYS A 151 -3.58 1.66 0.10
N ILE A 152 -2.54 2.17 0.76
CA ILE A 152 -1.45 2.89 0.13
C ILE A 152 -0.14 2.26 0.55
N GLU A 153 0.76 2.08 -0.41
CA GLU A 153 2.07 1.44 -0.20
C GLU A 153 3.16 2.31 -0.81
N TYR A 154 4.26 2.44 -0.09
CA TYR A 154 5.48 3.11 -0.52
C TYR A 154 6.62 2.10 -0.47
N ALA A 155 7.27 1.86 -1.61
CA ALA A 155 8.40 0.96 -1.72
C ALA A 155 9.69 1.74 -2.03
N SER A 156 10.76 1.40 -1.32
CA SER A 156 12.09 1.98 -1.48
C SER A 156 12.82 1.42 -2.69
N VAL A 157 13.70 2.21 -3.31
CA VAL A 157 14.67 1.74 -4.31
C VAL A 157 15.63 0.66 -3.78
N ARG A 158 15.77 0.55 -2.45
CA ARG A 158 16.58 -0.46 -1.75
C ARG A 158 15.82 -1.77 -1.48
N MET A 159 14.61 -1.95 -2.02
CA MET A 159 13.77 -3.12 -1.72
C MET A 159 14.47 -4.45 -2.04
N LYS A 160 15.18 -4.55 -3.17
CA LYS A 160 15.92 -5.77 -3.53
C LYS A 160 17.05 -6.11 -2.56
N ASP A 161 17.78 -5.09 -2.10
CA ASP A 161 18.85 -5.29 -1.12
C ASP A 161 18.28 -5.75 0.23
N ALA A 162 17.13 -5.19 0.62
CA ALA A 162 16.44 -5.54 1.86
C ALA A 162 15.86 -6.95 1.83
N GLU A 163 15.27 -7.36 0.70
CA GLU A 163 14.78 -8.73 0.52
C GLU A 163 15.91 -9.75 0.59
N ALA A 164 17.08 -9.45 0.01
CA ALA A 164 18.27 -10.28 0.11
C ALA A 164 18.74 -10.41 1.57
N GLU A 165 18.82 -9.30 2.31
CA GLU A 165 19.19 -9.31 3.73
C GLU A 165 18.21 -10.13 4.58
N LEU A 166 16.90 -9.97 4.37
CA LEU A 166 15.89 -10.77 5.07
C LEU A 166 16.02 -12.27 4.76
N GLN A 167 16.32 -12.61 3.51
CA GLN A 167 16.52 -14.00 3.09
C GLN A 167 17.77 -14.62 3.73
N ASP A 168 18.86 -13.87 3.81
CA ASP A 168 20.09 -14.32 4.48
C ASP A 168 19.85 -14.56 5.98
N MET A 169 19.19 -13.61 6.65
CA MET A 169 18.80 -13.75 8.07
C MET A 169 17.91 -14.97 8.34
N LEU A 170 16.97 -15.26 7.43
CA LEU A 170 16.12 -16.44 7.55
C LEU A 170 16.90 -17.75 7.32
N SER A 171 17.89 -17.72 6.44
CA SER A 171 18.71 -18.89 6.10
C SER A 171 19.64 -19.27 7.26
N ASP A 172 20.14 -18.28 8.02
CA ASP A 172 20.98 -18.49 9.21
C ASP A 172 20.22 -19.13 10.40
N LEU A 173 18.88 -19.16 10.35
CA LEU A 173 18.02 -19.74 11.39
C LEU A 173 17.65 -21.21 11.14
N LEU A 174 18.01 -21.78 9.98
CA LEU A 174 17.70 -23.15 9.54
C LEU A 174 18.90 -24.09 9.67
#